data_AF-A0A420ET92-F1
#
_entry.id   AF-A0A420ET92-F1
#
_cell.length_a   1.000
_cell.length_b   1.000
_cell.length_c   1.000
_cell.angle_alpha   90.00
_cell.angle_beta   90.00
_cell.angle_gamma   90.00
#
_symmetry.space_group_name_H-M   'P 1'
#
loop_
_entity.id
_entity.type
_entity.pdbx_description
1 polymer ?
#
loop_
_entity_poly.entity_id
_entity_poly.type
_entity_poly.pdbx_seq_one_letter_code
_entity_poly.pdbx_strand_id
1 'polypeptide(L)'
;MDTNDTAHLVGGPRDGSTHDAGDSALLELEIDGMIHRYIRTTKRHDDGGTVYTYDGMVAPGGGEPGVEDPAARVASPRADAEGGAGGH
;
A
#
# COMPACT_ATOMS: atom_id res chain seq x y z
N MET A 1 8.85 28.44 -15.35
CA MET A 1 8.63 27.00 -15.63
C MET A 1 7.44 26.64 -14.76
N ASP A 2 6.27 26.61 -15.35
CA ASP A 2 5.03 26.21 -14.70
C ASP A 2 5.08 24.69 -14.56
N THR A 3 5.54 24.20 -13.42
CA THR A 3 5.41 22.78 -13.09
C THR A 3 3.93 22.49 -13.01
N ASN A 4 3.41 21.69 -13.93
CA ASN A 4 2.03 21.23 -13.83
C ASN A 4 1.97 20.23 -12.66
N ASP A 5 1.59 20.75 -11.50
CA ASP A 5 1.48 20.08 -10.21
C ASP A 5 0.17 19.28 -10.06
N THR A 6 -0.58 19.14 -11.16
CA THR A 6 -1.82 18.38 -11.22
C THR A 6 -1.53 16.89 -11.14
N ALA A 7 -2.08 16.24 -10.14
CA ALA A 7 -2.14 14.80 -9.99
C ALA A 7 -3.43 14.24 -10.61
N HIS A 8 -3.30 13.23 -11.46
CA HIS A 8 -4.40 12.39 -11.95
C HIS A 8 -4.43 11.11 -11.14
N LEU A 9 -5.53 10.88 -10.42
CA LEU A 9 -5.66 9.77 -9.49
C LEU A 9 -6.25 8.55 -10.20
N VAL A 10 -5.54 7.42 -10.09
CA VAL A 10 -5.90 6.16 -10.75
C VAL A 10 -5.96 5.02 -9.74
N GLY A 11 -7.05 4.27 -9.76
CA GLY A 11 -7.39 3.27 -8.75
C GLY A 11 -7.90 3.92 -7.46
N GLY A 12 -8.74 3.24 -6.70
CA GLY A 12 -9.20 3.72 -5.39
C GLY A 12 -10.39 4.71 -5.41
N PRO A 13 -10.74 5.31 -4.26
CA PRO A 13 -11.99 6.07 -4.11
C PRO A 13 -12.08 7.37 -4.93
N ARG A 14 -10.95 7.86 -5.44
CA ARG A 14 -10.85 9.10 -6.22
C ARG A 14 -10.44 8.84 -7.67
N ASP A 15 -10.64 7.62 -8.16
CA ASP A 15 -10.32 7.26 -9.55
C ASP A 15 -10.94 8.24 -10.56
N GLY A 16 -10.12 8.68 -11.52
CA GLY A 16 -10.52 9.61 -12.57
C GLY A 16 -10.63 11.08 -12.14
N SER A 17 -10.33 11.40 -10.88
CA SER A 17 -10.31 12.79 -10.39
C SER A 17 -8.90 13.38 -10.37
N THR A 18 -8.84 14.70 -10.35
CA THR A 18 -7.60 15.45 -10.24
C THR A 18 -7.42 16.07 -8.86
N HIS A 19 -6.16 16.24 -8.46
CA HIS A 19 -5.79 16.89 -7.21
C HIS A 19 -4.52 17.72 -7.39
N ASP A 20 -4.31 18.71 -6.52
CA ASP A 20 -3.04 19.43 -6.46
C ASP A 20 -2.07 18.65 -5.57
N ALA A 21 -0.94 18.20 -6.12
CA ALA A 21 0.03 17.38 -5.38
C ALA A 21 1.41 18.03 -5.24
N GLY A 22 1.62 19.19 -5.87
CA GLY A 22 2.96 19.75 -6.02
C GLY A 22 3.91 18.75 -6.70
N ASP A 23 5.15 18.71 -6.20
CA ASP A 23 6.17 17.72 -6.61
C ASP A 23 6.30 16.53 -5.63
N SER A 24 5.29 16.28 -4.79
CA SER A 24 5.36 15.25 -3.75
C SER A 24 5.38 13.83 -4.34
N ALA A 25 6.23 12.93 -3.82
CA ALA A 25 6.25 11.55 -4.30
C ALA A 25 5.03 10.73 -3.85
N LEU A 26 4.34 11.18 -2.80
CA LEU A 26 3.19 10.54 -2.17
C LEU A 26 2.10 11.58 -1.96
N LEU A 27 0.86 11.23 -2.31
CA LEU A 27 -0.33 12.01 -2.03
C LEU A 27 -1.21 11.23 -1.05
N GLU A 28 -1.57 11.89 0.05
CA GLU A 28 -2.39 11.32 1.11
C GLU A 28 -3.70 12.10 1.20
N LEU A 29 -4.82 11.41 1.06
CA LEU A 29 -6.16 11.98 1.10
C LEU A 29 -6.96 11.36 2.24
N GLU A 30 -7.44 12.17 3.17
CA GLU A 30 -8.38 11.70 4.18
C GLU A 30 -9.79 11.58 3.57
N ILE A 31 -10.35 10.37 3.60
CA ILE A 31 -11.69 10.04 3.11
C ILE A 31 -12.32 9.10 4.13
N ASP A 32 -13.52 9.42 4.61
CA ASP A 32 -14.25 8.63 5.61
C ASP A 32 -13.43 8.30 6.88
N GLY A 33 -12.57 9.24 7.29
CA GLY A 33 -11.71 9.09 8.46
C GLY A 33 -10.54 8.13 8.25
N MET A 34 -10.24 7.75 7.01
CA MET A 34 -9.11 6.90 6.63
C MET A 34 -8.18 7.65 5.68
N ILE A 35 -6.88 7.41 5.78
CA ILE A 35 -5.87 8.03 4.91
C ILE A 35 -5.66 7.14 3.69
N HIS A 36 -6.14 7.59 2.54
CA HIS A 36 -5.97 6.95 1.24
C HIS A 36 -4.70 7.46 0.57
N ARG A 37 -3.79 6.55 0.25
CA ARG A 37 -2.47 6.86 -0.31
C ARG A 37 -2.44 6.62 -1.81
N TYR A 38 -1.86 7.57 -2.53
CA TYR A 38 -1.58 7.49 -3.95
C TYR A 38 -0.10 7.79 -4.19
N ILE A 39 0.59 6.93 -4.93
CA ILE A 39 2.02 7.08 -5.20
C ILE A 39 2.23 7.69 -6.58
N ARG A 40 3.12 8.68 -6.65
CA ARG A 40 3.54 9.32 -7.90
C ARG A 40 4.15 8.28 -8.82
N THR A 41 3.68 8.23 -10.07
CA THR A 41 4.29 7.41 -11.10
C THR A 41 5.14 8.25 -12.05
N THR A 42 5.90 7.58 -12.91
CA THR A 42 6.62 8.23 -14.01
C THR A 42 5.73 8.54 -15.21
N LYS A 43 4.45 8.13 -15.18
CA LYS A 43 3.50 8.35 -16.28
C LYS A 43 2.89 9.74 -16.19
N ARG A 44 2.62 10.33 -17.37
CA ARG A 44 1.85 11.56 -17.53
C ARG A 44 0.48 11.23 -18.15
N HIS A 45 -0.53 11.97 -17.72
CA HIS A 45 -1.84 11.97 -18.34
C HIS A 45 -1.81 12.78 -19.64
N ASP A 46 -2.78 12.60 -20.54
CA ASP A 46 -2.82 13.27 -21.84
C ASP A 46 -2.85 14.82 -21.76
N ASP A 47 -3.33 15.36 -20.63
CA ASP A 47 -3.35 16.80 -20.35
C ASP A 47 -2.01 17.34 -19.78
N GLY A 48 -1.05 16.47 -19.49
CA GLY A 48 0.28 16.81 -18.98
C GLY A 48 0.45 16.67 -17.46
N GLY A 49 -0.64 16.44 -16.71
CA GLY A 49 -0.57 16.14 -15.28
C GLY A 49 0.13 14.81 -14.97
N THR A 50 0.66 14.67 -13.75
CA THR A 50 1.34 13.45 -13.31
C THR A 50 0.33 12.41 -12.85
N VAL A 51 0.50 11.16 -13.24
CA VAL A 51 -0.38 10.07 -12.79
C VAL A 51 0.06 9.57 -11.43
N TYR A 52 -0.87 9.48 -10.49
CA TYR A 52 -0.68 8.86 -9.18
C TYR A 52 -1.58 7.64 -9.06
N THR A 53 -1.01 6.51 -8.64
CA THR A 53 -1.73 5.24 -8.50
C THR A 53 -2.03 4.95 -7.05
N TYR A 54 -3.24 4.46 -6.78
CA TYR A 54 -3.65 4.07 -5.45
C TYR A 54 -2.81 2.93 -4.90
N ASP A 55 -2.24 3.16 -3.71
CA ASP A 55 -1.39 2.22 -2.98
C ASP A 55 -2.18 1.48 -1.88
N GLY A 56 -3.17 2.15 -1.28
CA GLY A 56 -3.99 1.57 -0.23
C GLY A 56 -4.53 2.62 0.73
N MET A 57 -5.07 2.16 1.85
CA MET A 57 -5.55 3.02 2.92
C MET A 57 -4.97 2.60 4.28
N VAL A 58 -4.76 3.58 5.14
CA VAL A 58 -4.28 3.39 6.52
C VAL A 58 -5.17 4.15 7.49
N ALA A 59 -5.26 3.66 8.74
CA ALA A 59 -5.92 4.42 9.79
C ALA A 59 -5.12 5.70 10.10
N PRO A 60 -5.79 6.81 10.45
CA PRO A 60 -5.12 8.02 10.91
C PRO A 60 -4.31 7.70 12.16
N GLY A 61 -2.99 7.92 12.10
CA GLY A 61 -2.03 7.49 13.13
C GLY A 61 -1.07 6.38 12.70
N GLY A 62 -1.33 5.73 11.56
CA GLY A 62 -0.46 4.72 10.96
C GLY A 62 -0.58 3.34 11.61
N GLY A 63 -0.44 2.27 10.82
CA GLY A 63 -0.21 0.94 11.35
C GLY A 63 1.21 0.88 11.92
N GLU A 64 1.35 0.55 13.20
CA GLU A 64 2.67 0.40 13.84
C GLU A 64 3.55 -0.56 13.00
N PRO A 65 4.72 -0.09 12.49
CA PRO A 65 5.63 -0.98 11.80
C PRO A 65 6.17 -2.00 12.79
N GLY A 66 5.87 -3.28 12.57
CA GLY A 66 6.53 -4.39 13.26
C GLY A 66 5.73 -5.12 14.34
N VAL A 67 4.41 -4.94 14.47
CA VAL A 67 3.58 -5.93 15.19
C VAL A 67 3.29 -7.12 14.28
N GLU A 68 4.35 -7.74 13.77
CA GLU A 68 4.27 -9.15 13.40
C GLU A 68 4.30 -9.90 14.74
N ASP A 69 3.18 -10.46 15.15
CA ASP A 69 3.16 -11.33 16.32
C ASP A 69 4.23 -12.42 16.13
N PRO A 70 5.31 -12.48 16.95
CA PRO A 70 6.34 -13.48 16.77
C PRO A 70 5.81 -14.90 16.97
N ALA A 71 4.68 -15.07 17.66
CA ALA A 71 4.00 -16.34 17.82
C ALA A 71 3.16 -16.72 16.58
N ALA A 72 2.79 -15.80 15.69
CA ALA A 72 2.25 -16.14 14.36
C ALA A 72 3.30 -16.83 13.46
N ARG A 73 4.58 -16.80 13.82
CA ARG A 73 5.60 -17.73 13.30
C ARG A 73 5.46 -19.13 13.91
N VAL A 74 4.23 -19.57 14.26
CA VAL A 74 3.96 -20.92 14.77
C VAL A 74 4.66 -21.88 13.83
N ALA A 75 5.59 -22.61 14.43
CA ALA A 75 6.50 -23.53 13.81
C ALA A 75 5.83 -24.34 12.69
N SER A 76 6.58 -24.55 11.60
CA SER A 76 6.36 -25.66 10.67
C SER A 76 5.89 -26.88 11.46
N PRO A 77 4.85 -27.61 11.02
CA PRO A 77 4.36 -28.77 11.74
C PRO A 77 5.53 -29.68 12.06
N ARG A 78 5.79 -29.85 13.36
CA ARG A 78 6.68 -30.89 13.86
C ARG A 78 6.09 -32.19 13.33
N ALA A 79 6.86 -32.89 12.50
CA ALA A 79 6.51 -34.24 12.07
C ALA A 79 6.64 -35.16 13.30
N ASP A 80 5.62 -35.17 14.15
CA ASP A 80 5.44 -36.22 15.14
C ASP A 80 4.76 -37.40 14.44
N ALA A 81 5.59 -38.34 14.00
CA ALA A 81 5.20 -39.73 13.83
C ALA A 81 6.09 -40.56 14.77
N GLU A 82 5.58 -40.76 15.98
CA GLU A 82 6.13 -41.68 16.98
C GLU A 82 5.93 -43.15 16.56
N GLY A 83 6.97 -43.97 16.71
CA GLY A 83 6.86 -45.37 17.17
C GLY A 83 6.50 -46.48 16.18
N GLY A 84 7.39 -47.48 16.02
CA GLY A 84 7.04 -48.80 15.49
C GLY A 84 8.23 -49.70 15.14
N ALA A 85 8.35 -50.83 15.82
CA ALA A 85 9.44 -51.81 15.80
C ALA A 85 9.69 -52.59 14.47
N GLY A 86 10.92 -53.13 14.30
CA GLY A 86 11.15 -54.46 13.69
C GLY A 86 12.18 -54.58 12.55
N GLY A 87 13.25 -55.36 12.80
CA GLY A 87 14.14 -56.07 11.84
C GLY A 87 15.07 -55.20 10.98
N HIS A 88 16.35 -55.52 10.76
CA HIS A 88 17.05 -56.80 10.64
C HIS A 88 18.54 -56.58 10.97
#